data_AF-A0AAD2D4V5-F1
#
_entry.id   AF-A0AAD2D4V5-F1
#
_cell.length_a   1.000
_cell.length_b   1.000
_cell.length_c   1.000
_cell.angle_alpha   90.00
_cell.angle_beta   90.00
_cell.angle_gamma   90.00
#
_symmetry.space_group_name_H-M   'P 1'
#
loop_
_entity.id
_entity.type
_entity.pdbx_description
1 polymer ?
#
loop_
_entity_poly.entity_id
_entity_poly.type
_entity_poly.pdbx_seq_one_letter_code
_entity_poly.pdbx_strand_id
1 'polypeptide(L)'
;MDAIQCDEAISLTSGISSRSKGSKRYCFKTPGGKMIYAYGGSDTDSYMIPNSEGDDEGGDNQYFSNSGGQGREYNLRYLESNIDFPPEHDINPIDMYEINKRIFTIFSIILIILNTLCSYVALSTTKSVLANIMMTSSVTSVPSGFIVFINTCLVIDIFISLSIFITGMLSIISNKSKIFNVLSGLTIVSMTSVIFLSYVHQVYLLAFILRIMYYIYTRYVISLLHTILLEPLQRQIA
;
A
#
# COMPACT_ATOMS: atom_id res chain seq x y z
N MET A 1 -10.13 17.52 12.96
CA MET A 1 -9.26 17.24 14.12
C MET A 1 -7.83 17.36 13.64
N ASP A 2 -7.12 18.39 14.10
CA ASP A 2 -5.75 18.64 13.67
C ASP A 2 -4.81 17.80 14.53
N ALA A 3 -4.18 16.79 13.92
CA ALA A 3 -3.15 15.98 14.58
C ALA A 3 -1.83 16.76 14.55
N ILE A 4 -1.38 17.23 15.72
CA ILE A 4 -0.08 17.88 15.85
C ILE A 4 0.93 16.79 16.22
N GLN A 5 1.93 16.60 15.36
CA GLN A 5 3.06 15.71 15.62
C GLN A 5 3.93 16.35 16.72
N CYS A 6 3.87 15.80 17.93
CA CYS A 6 4.64 16.30 19.06
C CYS A 6 6.05 15.71 19.04
N ASP A 7 6.95 16.30 18.25
CA ASP A 7 8.35 15.86 18.21
C ASP A 7 9.25 16.51 19.27
N GLU A 8 8.79 17.53 20.03
CA GLU A 8 9.77 18.36 20.77
C GLU A 8 9.40 18.91 22.15
N ALA A 9 8.52 18.26 22.91
CA ALA A 9 8.25 18.70 24.28
C ALA A 9 8.13 17.54 25.26
N ILE A 10 9.25 16.96 25.69
CA ILE A 10 9.52 16.42 27.04
C ILE A 10 11.05 16.24 27.12
N SER A 11 11.77 17.22 27.67
CA SER A 11 13.17 17.04 28.12
C SER A 11 13.40 17.41 29.59
N LEU A 12 12.34 17.68 30.34
CA LEU A 12 12.46 18.08 31.74
C LEU A 12 11.29 17.51 32.54
N THR A 13 11.44 16.24 32.95
CA THR A 13 11.23 15.75 34.33
C THR A 13 11.20 14.21 34.32
N SER A 14 12.33 13.65 34.75
CA SER A 14 12.51 12.37 35.47
C SER A 14 11.71 11.13 35.06
N GLY A 15 12.44 10.14 34.54
CA GLY A 15 12.01 8.75 34.43
C GLY A 15 12.51 8.13 33.14
N ILE A 16 13.79 7.73 33.11
CA ILE A 16 14.42 7.10 31.95
C ILE A 16 13.69 5.79 31.64
N SER A 17 12.84 5.77 30.62
CA SER A 17 12.52 4.56 29.87
C SER A 17 13.16 4.67 28.51
N SER A 18 13.90 3.63 28.13
CA SER A 18 14.74 3.61 26.94
C SER A 18 13.90 3.89 25.69
N ARG A 19 14.39 4.82 24.87
CA ARG A 19 13.85 5.09 23.54
C ARG A 19 13.99 3.82 22.68
N SER A 20 12.91 3.07 22.53
CA SER A 20 12.72 2.21 21.36
C SER A 20 12.69 3.11 20.12
N LYS A 21 13.75 3.06 19.30
CA LYS A 21 13.80 3.71 17.98
C LYS A 21 12.69 3.10 17.11
N GLY A 22 11.50 3.70 17.12
CA GLY A 22 10.40 3.27 16.25
C GLY A 22 8.99 3.67 16.69
N SER A 23 8.76 4.02 17.96
CA SER A 23 7.41 4.40 18.41
C SER A 23 7.13 5.88 18.16
N LYS A 24 6.33 6.20 17.13
CA LYS A 24 5.74 7.55 16.97
C LYS A 24 4.64 7.70 18.02
N ARG A 25 4.60 8.81 18.76
CA ARG A 25 3.51 9.12 19.69
C ARG A 25 2.65 10.23 19.09
N TYR A 26 1.33 10.05 19.10
CA TYR A 26 0.39 11.08 18.70
C TYR A 26 -0.28 11.65 19.95
N CYS A 27 -0.46 12.97 19.98
CA CYS A 27 -1.27 13.61 21.01
C CYS A 27 -2.58 14.12 20.39
N PHE A 28 -3.66 13.99 21.14
CA PHE A 28 -4.97 14.51 20.77
C PHE A 28 -5.51 15.36 21.90
N LYS A 29 -6.03 16.54 21.57
CA LYS A 29 -6.75 17.38 22.52
C LYS A 29 -8.23 17.03 22.43
N THR A 30 -8.82 16.60 23.55
CA THR A 30 -10.26 16.29 23.60
C THR A 30 -11.08 17.58 23.55
N PRO A 31 -12.39 17.49 23.22
CA PRO A 31 -13.31 18.62 23.30
C PRO A 31 -13.35 19.27 24.70
N GLY A 32 -13.09 18.50 25.76
CA GLY A 32 -12.93 18.99 27.13
C GLY A 32 -11.56 19.60 27.46
N GLY A 33 -10.67 19.76 26.48
CA GLY A 33 -9.35 20.37 26.64
C GLY A 33 -8.26 19.47 27.23
N LYS A 34 -8.56 18.19 27.50
CA LYS A 34 -7.61 17.23 28.05
C LYS A 34 -6.74 16.62 26.94
N MET A 35 -5.45 16.44 27.20
CA MET A 35 -4.54 15.80 26.25
C MET A 35 -4.54 14.28 26.45
N ILE A 36 -4.67 13.52 25.37
CA ILE A 36 -4.55 12.06 25.34
C ILE A 36 -3.38 11.69 24.45
N TYR A 37 -2.55 10.75 24.90
CA TYR A 37 -1.41 10.24 24.15
C TYR A 37 -1.71 8.83 23.63
N ALA A 38 -1.59 8.64 22.31
CA ALA A 38 -1.68 7.34 21.68
C ALA A 38 -0.30 6.91 21.17
N TYR A 39 0.05 5.64 21.39
CA TYR A 39 1.21 5.04 20.76
C TYR A 39 0.85 4.67 19.33
N GLY A 40 1.52 5.28 18.36
CA GLY A 40 1.48 4.84 16.97
C GLY A 40 2.19 3.51 16.86
N GLY A 41 1.45 2.47 16.49
CA GLY A 41 2.06 1.23 15.99
C GLY A 41 2.93 1.55 14.78
N SER A 42 3.95 0.73 14.52
CA SER A 42 4.73 0.87 13.29
C SER A 42 3.81 0.77 12.07
N ASP A 43 4.25 1.34 10.94
CA ASP A 43 3.46 1.57 9.71
C ASP A 43 2.86 0.29 9.06
N THR A 44 2.93 -0.88 9.71
CA THR A 44 2.33 -2.13 9.25
C THR A 44 1.49 -2.91 10.28
N ASP A 45 1.37 -2.52 11.55
CA ASP A 45 0.64 -3.30 12.58
C ASP A 45 -0.20 -2.46 13.58
N SER A 46 -0.66 -1.26 13.17
CA SER A 46 -1.34 -0.29 14.06
C SER A 46 -2.82 -0.60 14.40
N TYR A 47 -3.16 -1.84 14.73
CA TYR A 47 -4.41 -2.15 15.47
C TYR A 47 -4.21 -3.11 16.65
N MET A 48 -3.01 -3.65 16.84
CA MET A 48 -2.70 -4.48 18.00
C MET A 48 -1.92 -3.67 19.02
N ILE A 49 -2.60 -3.27 20.11
CA ILE A 49 -1.95 -2.70 21.29
C ILE A 49 -1.02 -3.77 21.87
N PRO A 50 0.30 -3.51 22.04
CA PRO A 50 1.21 -4.53 22.53
C PRO A 50 0.88 -4.89 23.98
N ASN A 51 0.79 -6.20 24.21
CA ASN A 51 0.72 -6.79 25.54
C ASN A 51 2.07 -6.51 26.23
N SER A 52 2.10 -5.77 27.33
CA SER A 52 3.27 -5.70 28.20
C SER A 52 2.94 -6.45 29.49
N GLU A 53 3.45 -7.67 29.57
CA GLU A 53 3.71 -8.36 30.83
C GLU A 53 5.01 -7.78 31.38
N GLY A 54 4.97 -7.29 32.62
CA GLY A 54 6.12 -6.71 33.30
C GLY A 54 5.67 -6.00 34.57
N ASP A 55 5.78 -6.72 35.68
CA ASP A 55 5.71 -6.19 37.04
C ASP A 55 6.83 -5.16 37.25
N ASP A 56 6.50 -3.96 37.74
CA ASP A 56 7.39 -3.08 38.51
C ASP A 56 6.60 -1.88 39.04
N GLU A 57 6.23 -1.91 40.33
CA GLU A 57 5.72 -0.75 41.06
C GLU A 57 6.78 -0.22 42.04
N GLY A 58 7.20 1.01 41.78
CA GLY A 58 7.96 1.85 42.69
C GLY A 58 8.11 3.27 42.16
N GLY A 59 7.08 4.11 42.35
CA GLY A 59 7.21 5.58 42.27
C GLY A 59 6.14 6.32 41.45
N ASP A 60 5.09 6.78 42.14
CA ASP A 60 4.41 8.09 42.06
C ASP A 60 4.26 8.84 40.72
N ASN A 61 4.09 8.12 39.61
CA ASN A 61 3.36 8.64 38.46
C ASN A 61 2.23 7.65 38.19
N GLN A 62 1.02 8.00 38.63
CA GLN A 62 -0.22 7.32 38.22
C GLN A 62 -0.46 7.57 36.71
N TYR A 63 0.39 6.95 35.89
CA TYR A 63 -0.10 6.33 34.68
C TYR A 63 -1.23 5.41 35.12
N PHE A 64 -2.33 5.39 34.37
CA PHE A 64 -3.39 4.39 34.55
C PHE A 64 -2.82 3.01 34.17
N SER A 65 -1.95 2.48 35.02
CA SER A 65 -1.47 1.11 35.03
C SER A 65 -2.09 0.42 36.23
N ASN A 66 -2.97 -0.52 35.91
CA ASN A 66 -3.26 -1.75 36.63
C ASN A 66 -3.66 -1.69 38.11
N SER A 67 -4.93 -1.99 38.37
CA SER A 67 -5.26 -3.13 39.23
C SER A 67 -6.73 -3.54 39.01
N GLY A 68 -6.95 -4.64 38.30
CA GLY A 68 -8.29 -5.23 38.08
C GLY A 68 -8.87 -4.91 36.70
N GLY A 69 -9.34 -5.94 36.00
CA GLY A 69 -9.74 -5.95 34.59
C GLY A 69 -10.83 -4.96 34.12
N GLN A 70 -11.17 -3.93 34.89
CA GLN A 70 -12.23 -2.95 34.61
C GLN A 70 -11.72 -1.69 33.89
N GLY A 71 -10.42 -1.35 33.96
CA GLY A 71 -9.88 -0.15 33.32
C GLY A 71 -9.85 -0.21 31.78
N ARG A 72 -9.71 -1.41 31.21
CA ARG A 72 -9.81 -1.65 29.76
C ARG A 72 -11.25 -1.43 29.26
N GLU A 73 -12.24 -1.92 29.99
CA GLU A 73 -13.65 -1.77 29.64
C GLU A 73 -14.10 -0.30 29.69
N TYR A 74 -13.56 0.49 30.62
CA TYR A 74 -13.96 1.90 30.78
C TYR A 74 -13.49 2.80 29.63
N ASN A 75 -12.27 2.60 29.13
CA ASN A 75 -11.77 3.34 27.97
C ASN A 75 -12.47 2.92 26.67
N LEU A 76 -12.79 1.63 26.51
CA LEU A 76 -13.59 1.13 25.40
C LEU A 76 -15.03 1.69 25.44
N ARG A 77 -15.71 1.65 26.58
CA ARG A 77 -17.05 2.25 26.75
C ARG A 77 -17.06 3.75 26.55
N TYR A 78 -16.01 4.46 26.95
CA TYR A 78 -15.92 5.90 26.73
C TYR A 78 -15.76 6.25 25.24
N LEU A 79 -14.97 5.46 24.49
CA LEU A 79 -14.87 5.62 23.04
C LEU A 79 -16.19 5.25 22.34
N GLU A 80 -16.83 4.16 22.77
CA GLU A 80 -18.09 3.67 22.22
C GLU A 80 -19.27 4.62 22.49
N SER A 81 -19.27 5.33 23.62
CA SER A 81 -20.32 6.29 23.99
C SER A 81 -20.12 7.72 23.48
N ASN A 82 -18.91 8.07 23.01
CA ASN A 82 -18.60 9.44 22.55
C ASN A 82 -18.21 9.52 21.07
N ILE A 83 -18.11 8.38 20.38
CA ILE A 83 -17.96 8.33 18.93
C ILE A 83 -19.32 7.93 18.38
N ASP A 84 -20.06 8.91 17.85
CA ASP A 84 -21.17 8.62 16.95
C ASP A 84 -20.57 7.95 15.71
N PHE A 85 -20.59 6.62 15.70
CA PHE A 85 -20.33 5.87 14.50
C PHE A 85 -21.47 6.24 13.54
N PRO A 86 -21.17 6.81 12.36
CA PRO A 86 -22.19 7.10 11.37
C PRO A 86 -23.01 5.81 11.13
N PRO A 87 -24.33 5.93 10.91
CA PRO A 87 -25.22 4.78 10.80
C PRO A 87 -24.59 3.76 9.85
N GLU A 88 -24.47 2.53 10.34
CA GLU A 88 -23.90 1.38 9.61
C GLU A 88 -24.40 1.46 8.16
N HIS A 89 -23.49 1.70 7.22
CA HIS A 89 -23.84 1.54 5.82
C HIS A 89 -24.17 0.06 5.63
N ASP A 90 -25.37 -0.25 5.15
CA ASP A 90 -25.90 -1.59 4.83
C ASP A 90 -25.03 -2.43 3.85
N ILE A 91 -23.86 -1.93 3.47
CA ILE A 91 -22.97 -2.61 2.53
C ILE A 91 -22.08 -3.55 3.32
N ASN A 92 -22.41 -4.84 3.26
CA ASN A 92 -21.55 -5.89 3.80
C ASN A 92 -20.15 -5.79 3.16
N PRO A 93 -19.06 -5.64 3.95
CA PRO A 93 -17.71 -5.49 3.43
C PRO A 93 -17.26 -6.70 2.59
N ILE A 94 -17.82 -7.88 2.84
CA ILE A 94 -17.56 -9.10 2.06
C ILE A 94 -18.08 -8.94 0.63
N ASP A 95 -19.30 -8.42 0.47
CA ASP A 95 -19.89 -8.17 -0.85
C ASP A 95 -19.08 -7.11 -1.61
N MET A 96 -18.66 -6.07 -0.91
CA MET A 96 -17.79 -5.04 -1.47
C MET A 96 -16.46 -5.64 -1.97
N TYR A 97 -15.84 -6.54 -1.22
CA TYR A 97 -14.61 -7.22 -1.63
C TYR A 97 -14.82 -8.13 -2.84
N GLU A 98 -15.87 -8.96 -2.86
CA GLU A 98 -16.13 -9.86 -4.00
C GLU A 98 -16.42 -9.09 -5.30
N ILE A 99 -17.13 -7.96 -5.23
CA ILE A 99 -17.30 -7.06 -6.37
C ILE A 99 -15.93 -6.52 -6.85
N ASN A 100 -15.14 -5.98 -5.93
CA ASN A 100 -13.85 -5.36 -6.27
C ASN A 100 -12.81 -6.39 -6.76
N LYS A 101 -12.89 -7.64 -6.32
CA LYS A 101 -12.09 -8.77 -6.78
C LYS A 101 -12.40 -9.14 -8.24
N ARG A 102 -13.68 -9.12 -8.64
CA ARG A 102 -14.08 -9.32 -10.05
C ARG A 102 -13.57 -8.19 -10.93
N ILE A 103 -13.73 -6.94 -10.48
CA ILE A 103 -13.20 -5.76 -11.18
C ILE A 103 -11.68 -5.86 -11.31
N PHE A 104 -10.97 -6.27 -10.24
CA PHE A 104 -9.53 -6.46 -10.27
C PHE A 104 -9.08 -7.49 -11.32
N THR A 105 -9.83 -8.58 -11.44
CA THR A 105 -9.57 -9.64 -12.43
C THR A 105 -9.70 -9.09 -13.84
N ILE A 106 -10.81 -8.38 -14.13
CA ILE A 106 -11.04 -7.74 -15.43
C ILE A 106 -9.92 -6.74 -15.73
N PHE A 107 -9.55 -5.92 -14.75
CA PHE A 107 -8.50 -4.92 -14.91
C PHE A 107 -7.12 -5.56 -15.18
N SER A 108 -6.81 -6.68 -14.52
CA SER A 108 -5.59 -7.47 -14.78
C SER A 108 -5.55 -8.03 -16.21
N ILE A 109 -6.70 -8.48 -16.73
CA ILE A 109 -6.82 -8.97 -18.12
C ILE A 109 -6.62 -7.81 -19.12
N ILE A 110 -7.25 -6.66 -18.88
CA ILE A 110 -7.09 -5.48 -19.73
C ILE A 110 -5.62 -5.03 -19.74
N LEU A 111 -4.96 -5.03 -18.58
CA LEU A 111 -3.56 -4.66 -18.46
C LEU A 111 -2.63 -5.56 -19.29
N ILE A 112 -2.82 -6.88 -19.24
CA ILE A 112 -1.96 -7.80 -20.02
C ILE A 112 -2.21 -7.68 -21.52
N ILE A 113 -3.47 -7.52 -21.94
CA ILE A 113 -3.82 -7.33 -23.37
C ILE A 113 -3.19 -6.03 -23.88
N LEU A 114 -3.36 -4.92 -23.14
CA LEU A 114 -2.82 -3.63 -23.55
C LEU A 114 -1.28 -3.63 -23.56
N ASN A 115 -0.63 -4.19 -22.53
CA ASN A 115 0.83 -4.32 -22.52
C ASN A 115 1.32 -5.14 -23.72
N THR A 116 0.68 -6.27 -24.02
CA THR A 116 1.06 -7.11 -25.17
C THR A 116 0.89 -6.35 -26.48
N LEU A 117 -0.19 -5.59 -26.64
CA LEU A 117 -0.42 -4.75 -27.81
C LEU A 117 0.63 -3.64 -27.92
N CYS A 118 0.96 -2.95 -26.82
CA CYS A 118 2.01 -1.94 -26.77
C CYS A 118 3.38 -2.52 -27.14
N SER A 119 3.73 -3.69 -26.63
CA SER A 119 4.97 -4.38 -26.97
C SER A 119 5.02 -4.81 -28.43
N TYR A 120 3.91 -5.30 -28.99
CA TYR A 120 3.81 -5.63 -30.40
C TYR A 120 3.98 -4.39 -31.29
N VAL A 121 3.27 -3.30 -30.99
CA VAL A 121 3.38 -2.03 -31.72
C VAL A 121 4.82 -1.53 -31.65
N ALA A 122 5.43 -1.53 -30.45
CA ALA A 122 6.80 -1.09 -30.26
C ALA A 122 7.80 -1.90 -31.11
N LEU A 123 7.68 -3.23 -31.14
CA LEU A 123 8.52 -4.10 -31.98
C LEU A 123 8.35 -3.83 -33.48
N SER A 124 7.12 -3.52 -33.90
CA SER A 124 6.83 -3.23 -35.32
C SER A 124 7.34 -1.86 -35.76
N THR A 125 7.34 -0.87 -34.86
CA THR A 125 7.71 0.52 -35.16
C THR A 125 9.17 0.86 -34.83
N THR A 126 9.92 -0.02 -34.13
CA THR A 126 11.31 0.26 -33.71
C THR A 126 12.19 0.73 -34.86
N LYS A 127 12.06 0.12 -36.04
CA LYS A 127 12.85 0.49 -37.23
C LYS A 127 12.53 1.91 -37.72
N SER A 128 11.26 2.30 -37.71
CA SER A 128 10.81 3.61 -38.15
C SER A 128 11.21 4.71 -37.16
N VAL A 129 11.04 4.46 -35.86
CA VAL A 129 11.48 5.40 -34.81
C VAL A 129 12.98 5.60 -34.86
N LEU A 130 13.74 4.51 -35.08
CA LEU A 130 15.19 4.60 -35.19
C LEU A 130 15.65 5.40 -36.41
N ALA A 131 14.97 5.27 -37.55
CA ALA A 131 15.22 6.09 -38.73
C ALA A 131 14.99 7.59 -38.45
N ASN A 132 13.95 7.95 -37.70
CA ASN A 132 13.68 9.34 -37.31
C ASN A 132 14.75 9.90 -36.35
N ILE A 133 15.26 9.09 -35.42
CA ILE A 133 16.36 9.48 -34.52
C ILE A 133 17.65 9.71 -35.32
N MET A 134 17.95 8.87 -36.32
CA MET A 134 19.10 9.07 -37.21
C MET A 134 19.02 10.41 -37.95
N MET A 135 17.84 10.75 -38.48
CA MET A 135 17.65 12.01 -39.20
C MET A 135 17.81 13.25 -38.31
N THR A 136 17.41 13.17 -37.05
CA THR A 136 17.44 14.31 -36.11
C THR A 136 18.79 14.49 -35.41
N SER A 137 19.52 13.40 -35.17
CA SER A 137 20.80 13.45 -34.43
C SER A 137 22.04 13.64 -35.32
N SER A 138 21.89 13.70 -36.64
CA SER A 138 23.00 13.74 -37.62
C SER A 138 24.00 12.58 -37.50
N VAL A 139 23.62 11.51 -36.78
CA VAL A 139 24.43 10.31 -36.60
C VAL A 139 24.25 9.41 -37.82
N THR A 140 25.35 9.11 -38.52
CA THR A 140 25.36 8.36 -39.78
C THR A 140 25.04 6.88 -39.62
N SER A 141 25.17 6.33 -38.41
CA SER A 141 24.76 4.95 -38.10
C SER A 141 24.43 4.80 -36.62
N VAL A 142 23.32 4.11 -36.34
CA VAL A 142 23.00 3.69 -34.97
C VAL A 142 23.86 2.48 -34.66
N PRO A 143 24.57 2.47 -33.53
CA PRO A 143 25.29 1.29 -33.07
C PRO A 143 24.34 0.10 -33.01
N SER A 144 24.69 -1.02 -33.65
CA SER A 144 23.92 -2.26 -33.59
C SER A 144 23.58 -2.69 -32.15
N GLY A 145 24.47 -2.36 -31.20
CA GLY A 145 24.25 -2.56 -29.76
C GLY A 145 23.03 -1.84 -29.18
N PHE A 146 22.62 -0.69 -29.73
CA PHE A 146 21.43 0.04 -29.25
C PHE A 146 20.13 -0.68 -29.62
N ILE A 147 20.06 -1.28 -30.83
CA ILE A 147 18.91 -2.08 -31.26
C ILE A 147 18.78 -3.32 -30.39
N VAL A 148 19.90 -4.00 -30.14
CA VAL A 148 19.94 -5.16 -29.24
C VAL A 148 19.47 -4.76 -27.84
N PHE A 149 19.96 -3.64 -27.31
CA PHE A 149 19.55 -3.11 -26.00
C PHE A 149 18.04 -2.87 -25.90
N ILE A 150 17.43 -2.16 -26.87
CA ILE A 150 15.97 -1.94 -26.88
C ILE A 150 15.20 -3.26 -26.89
N ASN A 151 15.61 -4.20 -27.74
CA ASN A 151 14.95 -5.51 -27.83
C ASN A 151 15.06 -6.29 -26.52
N THR A 152 16.22 -6.23 -25.85
CA THR A 152 16.39 -6.86 -24.52
C THR A 152 15.48 -6.22 -23.48
N CYS A 153 15.36 -4.89 -23.44
CA CYS A 153 14.44 -4.20 -22.55
C CYS A 153 12.97 -4.58 -22.79
N LEU A 154 12.56 -4.68 -24.06
CA LEU A 154 11.21 -5.12 -24.44
C LEU A 154 10.91 -6.55 -23.96
N VAL A 155 11.86 -7.47 -24.16
CA VAL A 155 11.71 -8.86 -23.70
C VAL A 155 11.60 -8.92 -22.18
N ILE A 156 12.44 -8.18 -21.46
CA ILE A 156 12.38 -8.10 -19.99
C ILE A 156 11.03 -7.54 -19.53
N ASP A 157 10.50 -6.50 -20.18
CA ASP A 157 9.21 -5.91 -19.80
C ASP A 157 8.03 -6.86 -20.04
N ILE A 158 8.07 -7.68 -21.11
CA ILE A 158 7.09 -8.75 -21.35
C ILE A 158 7.13 -9.77 -20.21
N PHE A 159 8.33 -10.21 -19.79
CA PHE A 159 8.48 -11.16 -18.67
C PHE A 159 7.97 -10.59 -17.34
N ILE A 160 8.26 -9.32 -17.05
CA ILE A 160 7.76 -8.64 -15.87
C ILE A 160 6.23 -8.55 -15.93
N SER A 161 5.66 -8.14 -17.06
CA SER A 161 4.21 -8.04 -17.25
C SER A 161 3.50 -9.39 -17.04
N LEU A 162 4.08 -10.48 -17.55
CA LEU A 162 3.57 -11.83 -17.34
C LEU A 162 3.63 -12.22 -15.85
N SER A 163 4.72 -11.86 -15.17
CA SER A 163 4.88 -12.11 -13.73
C SER A 163 3.87 -11.32 -12.89
N ILE A 164 3.55 -10.06 -13.24
CA ILE A 164 2.46 -9.29 -12.61
C ILE A 164 1.14 -10.03 -12.78
N PHE A 165 0.83 -10.46 -13.99
CA PHE A 165 -0.44 -11.15 -14.27
C PHE A 165 -0.58 -12.44 -13.48
N ILE A 166 0.45 -13.31 -13.49
CA ILE A 166 0.45 -14.57 -12.73
C ILE A 166 0.30 -14.28 -11.23
N THR A 167 1.07 -13.33 -10.69
CA THR A 167 1.02 -12.97 -9.27
C THR A 167 -0.33 -12.35 -8.89
N GLY A 168 -0.95 -11.57 -9.78
CA GLY A 168 -2.29 -11.00 -9.60
C GLY A 168 -3.38 -12.06 -9.56
N MET A 169 -3.31 -13.06 -10.44
CA MET A 169 -4.24 -14.19 -10.38
C MET A 169 -4.04 -15.04 -9.11
N LEU A 170 -2.78 -15.28 -8.71
CA LEU A 170 -2.46 -15.99 -7.48
C LEU A 170 -2.90 -15.23 -6.22
N SER A 171 -2.81 -13.90 -6.20
CA SER A 171 -3.23 -13.10 -5.05
C SER A 171 -4.74 -13.19 -4.84
N ILE A 172 -5.52 -13.17 -5.93
CA ILE A 172 -6.98 -13.35 -5.93
C ILE A 172 -7.39 -14.73 -5.44
N ILE A 173 -6.72 -15.79 -5.91
CA ILE A 173 -7.07 -17.18 -5.54
C ILE A 173 -6.70 -17.46 -4.09
N SER A 174 -5.54 -16.98 -3.65
CA SER A 174 -5.04 -17.27 -2.31
C SER A 174 -5.69 -16.45 -1.20
N ASN A 175 -6.26 -15.27 -1.52
CA ASN A 175 -6.71 -14.27 -0.54
C ASN A 175 -5.67 -13.94 0.55
N LYS A 176 -4.37 -14.09 0.25
CA LYS A 176 -3.27 -13.85 1.20
C LYS A 176 -2.68 -12.45 1.00
N SER A 177 -2.71 -11.62 2.05
CA SER A 177 -2.12 -10.27 2.05
C SER A 177 -0.63 -10.27 1.64
N LYS A 178 0.13 -11.30 2.05
CA LYS A 178 1.55 -11.46 1.67
C LYS A 178 1.75 -11.48 0.15
N ILE A 179 0.89 -12.15 -0.61
CA ILE A 179 1.03 -12.25 -2.07
C ILE A 179 0.68 -10.92 -2.75
N PHE A 180 -0.33 -10.21 -2.23
CA PHE A 180 -0.64 -8.87 -2.70
C PHE A 180 0.48 -7.84 -2.44
N ASN A 181 1.24 -7.99 -1.34
CA ASN A 181 2.42 -7.16 -1.10
C ASN A 181 3.54 -7.44 -2.12
N VAL A 182 3.77 -8.72 -2.46
CA VAL A 182 4.69 -9.10 -3.54
C VAL A 182 4.24 -8.50 -4.88
N LEU A 183 2.94 -8.59 -5.20
CA LEU A 183 2.37 -7.98 -6.40
C LEU A 183 2.58 -6.46 -6.46
N SER A 184 2.36 -5.77 -5.34
CA SER A 184 2.57 -4.32 -5.23
C SER A 184 4.04 -3.96 -5.49
N GLY A 185 4.98 -4.71 -4.91
CA GLY A 185 6.42 -4.51 -5.15
C GLY A 185 6.79 -4.76 -6.61
N LEU A 186 6.28 -5.84 -7.20
CA LEU A 186 6.56 -6.19 -8.60
C LEU A 186 5.97 -5.14 -9.58
N THR A 187 4.84 -4.53 -9.23
CA THR A 187 4.25 -3.42 -9.99
C THR A 187 5.10 -2.15 -9.93
N ILE A 188 5.74 -1.84 -8.79
CA ILE A 188 6.68 -0.70 -8.71
C ILE A 188 7.90 -0.94 -9.61
N VAL A 189 8.49 -2.14 -9.54
CA VAL A 189 9.61 -2.52 -10.43
C VAL A 189 9.19 -2.39 -11.89
N SER A 190 7.98 -2.84 -12.23
CA SER A 190 7.48 -2.75 -13.60
C SER A 190 7.27 -1.32 -14.07
N MET A 191 6.88 -0.39 -13.20
CA MET A 191 6.79 1.03 -13.56
C MET A 191 8.15 1.58 -13.99
N THR A 192 9.23 1.23 -13.28
CA THR A 192 10.58 1.70 -13.63
C THR A 192 11.01 1.23 -15.03
N SER A 193 10.67 -0.02 -15.39
CA SER A 193 10.89 -0.57 -16.74
C SER A 193 10.17 0.25 -17.83
N VAL A 194 8.88 0.57 -17.61
CA VAL A 194 8.11 1.35 -18.59
C VAL A 194 8.61 2.77 -18.72
N ILE A 195 9.10 3.39 -17.64
CA ILE A 195 9.67 4.74 -17.71
C ILE A 195 10.80 4.76 -18.74
N PHE A 196 11.75 3.81 -18.69
CA PHE A 196 12.81 3.71 -19.69
C PHE A 196 12.27 3.50 -21.11
N LEU A 197 11.28 2.63 -21.29
CA LEU A 197 10.66 2.37 -22.60
C LEU A 197 9.85 3.56 -23.13
N SER A 198 9.29 4.40 -22.26
CA SER A 198 8.53 5.60 -22.62
C SER A 198 9.40 6.68 -23.27
N TYR A 199 10.69 6.74 -22.92
CA TYR A 199 11.66 7.59 -23.62
C TYR A 199 11.92 7.13 -25.05
N VAL A 200 11.77 5.84 -25.33
CA VAL A 200 11.95 5.27 -26.68
C VAL A 200 10.68 5.43 -27.52
N HIS A 201 9.51 5.21 -26.92
CA HIS A 201 8.24 5.24 -27.65
C HIS A 201 7.09 5.77 -26.79
N GLN A 202 6.40 6.82 -27.26
CA GLN A 202 5.33 7.51 -26.52
C GLN A 202 4.14 6.61 -26.17
N VAL A 203 3.86 5.55 -26.95
CA VAL A 203 2.81 4.56 -26.64
C VAL A 203 2.98 3.91 -25.26
N TYR A 204 4.22 3.79 -24.75
CA TYR A 204 4.47 3.28 -23.41
C TYR A 204 4.02 4.24 -22.29
N LEU A 205 3.76 5.51 -22.59
CA LEU A 205 3.18 6.44 -21.64
C LEU A 205 1.78 5.98 -21.19
N LEU A 206 0.98 5.44 -22.12
CA LEU A 206 -0.33 4.89 -21.80
C LEU A 206 -0.21 3.66 -20.89
N ALA A 207 0.73 2.76 -21.19
CA ALA A 207 1.01 1.59 -20.36
C ALA A 207 1.50 2.00 -18.96
N PHE A 208 2.29 3.07 -18.85
CA PHE A 208 2.75 3.62 -17.59
C PHE A 208 1.58 4.12 -16.72
N ILE A 209 0.68 4.93 -17.29
CA ILE A 209 -0.52 5.43 -16.59
C ILE A 209 -1.38 4.25 -16.11
N LEU A 210 -1.58 3.23 -16.95
CA LEU A 210 -2.36 2.06 -16.58
C LEU A 210 -1.71 1.27 -15.44
N ARG A 211 -0.37 1.15 -15.41
CA ARG A 211 0.37 0.52 -14.29
C ARG A 211 0.21 1.30 -12.99
N ILE A 212 0.18 2.64 -13.02
CA ILE A 212 -0.10 3.47 -11.84
C ILE A 212 -1.51 3.18 -11.31
N MET A 213 -2.52 3.19 -12.18
CA MET A 213 -3.89 2.86 -11.78
C MET A 213 -3.98 1.44 -11.19
N TYR A 214 -3.27 0.47 -11.79
CA TYR A 214 -3.22 -0.91 -11.31
C TYR A 214 -2.60 -1.03 -9.92
N TYR A 215 -1.52 -0.28 -9.67
CA TYR A 215 -0.89 -0.23 -8.35
C TYR A 215 -1.83 0.35 -7.29
N ILE A 216 -2.45 1.51 -7.56
CA ILE A 216 -3.38 2.15 -6.64
C ILE A 216 -4.53 1.20 -6.32
N TYR A 217 -5.08 0.55 -7.34
CA TYR A 217 -6.19 -0.38 -7.18
C TYR A 217 -5.79 -1.65 -6.41
N THR A 218 -4.57 -2.15 -6.61
CA THR A 218 -4.01 -3.26 -5.82
C THR A 218 -3.93 -2.89 -4.34
N ARG A 219 -3.45 -1.68 -4.01
CA ARG A 219 -3.41 -1.18 -2.63
C ARG A 219 -4.80 -1.04 -2.02
N TYR A 220 -5.77 -0.59 -2.81
CA TYR A 220 -7.17 -0.50 -2.38
C TYR A 220 -7.76 -1.89 -2.05
N VAL A 221 -7.56 -2.90 -2.90
CA VAL A 221 -8.02 -4.27 -2.64
C VAL A 221 -7.36 -4.88 -1.39
N ILE A 222 -6.07 -4.60 -1.16
CA ILE A 222 -5.37 -4.99 0.07
C ILE A 222 -6.04 -4.37 1.31
N SER A 223 -6.39 -3.09 1.23
CA SER A 223 -7.06 -2.39 2.33
C SER A 223 -8.43 -3.00 2.65
N LEU A 224 -9.21 -3.37 1.63
CA LEU A 224 -10.48 -4.09 1.81
C LEU A 224 -10.28 -5.46 2.46
N LEU A 225 -9.28 -6.22 2.01
CA LEU A 225 -8.94 -7.52 2.59
C LEU A 225 -8.57 -7.40 4.07
N HIS A 226 -7.80 -6.38 4.45
CA HIS A 226 -7.49 -6.11 5.86
C HIS A 226 -8.72 -5.73 6.68
N THR A 227 -9.65 -4.98 6.09
CA THR A 227 -10.90 -4.59 6.76
C THR A 227 -11.73 -5.82 7.11
N ILE A 228 -11.86 -6.77 6.18
CA ILE A 228 -12.57 -8.04 6.40
C ILE A 228 -11.88 -8.88 7.49
N LEU A 229 -10.54 -8.97 7.46
CA LEU A 229 -9.78 -9.77 8.43
C LEU A 229 -9.86 -9.22 9.86
N LEU A 230 -10.17 -7.94 10.04
CA LEU A 230 -10.33 -7.29 11.35
C LEU A 230 -11.75 -7.41 11.90
N GLU A 231 -12.73 -7.77 11.07
CA GLU A 231 -14.12 -7.88 11.51
C GLU A 231 -14.31 -9.15 12.37
N PRO A 232 -14.98 -9.05 13.54
CA PRO A 232 -15.19 -10.21 14.41
C PRO A 232 -16.01 -11.30 13.71
N LEU A 233 -15.56 -12.54 13.84
CA LEU A 233 -16.09 -13.74 13.15
C LEU A 233 -17.62 -13.89 13.25
N GLN A 234 -18.24 -13.36 14.32
CA GLN A 234 -19.68 -13.39 14.55
C GLN A 234 -20.49 -12.55 13.53
N ARG A 235 -19.92 -11.48 12.97
CA ARG A 235 -20.56 -10.67 11.91
C ARG A 235 -20.32 -11.22 10.50
N GLN A 236 -19.34 -12.10 10.32
CA GLN A 236 -19.02 -12.68 9.00
C GLN A 236 -19.94 -13.84 8.59
N ILE A 237 -20.65 -14.44 9.56
CA ILE A 237 -21.51 -15.62 9.37
C ILE A 237 -23.01 -15.24 9.34
N ALA A 238 -23.35 -14.04 9.81
CA ALA A 238 -24.71 -13.49 9.81
C ALA A 238 -25.09 -12.95 8.43
#